data_AF-A0A835Z3S7-F1
#
_entry.id   AF-A0A835Z3S7-F1
#
_cell.length_a   1.000
_cell.length_b   1.000
_cell.length_c   1.000
_cell.angle_alpha   90.00
_cell.angle_beta   90.00
_cell.angle_gamma   90.00
#
_symmetry.space_group_name_H-M   'P 1'
#
loop_
_entity.id
_entity.type
_entity.pdbx_description
1 polymer ?
#
loop_
_entity_poly.entity_id
_entity_poly.type
_entity_poly.pdbx_seq_one_letter_code
_entity_poly.pdbx_strand_id
1 'polypeptide(L)'
;PHSHSDDGTLPDYKQLINFPYVSRRGSSGMGKREGANCVMCGERSGSSTNCHIPGQNKGVCRACDSCMWRHAATGTPFKWCKGCKRFYALTRFGKKVGGVKCTDCRERGRQSYLAKKGGRG
;
A
#
# COMPACT_ATOMS: atom_id res chain seq x y z
N PRO A 1 -14.57 -28.70 17.04
CA PRO A 1 -13.87 -28.90 15.75
C PRO A 1 -14.58 -28.15 14.61
N HIS A 2 -14.28 -26.86 14.45
CA HIS A 2 -14.49 -26.12 13.20
C HIS A 2 -13.29 -25.21 13.01
N SER A 3 -12.19 -25.83 12.59
CA SER A 3 -10.94 -25.18 12.23
C SER A 3 -11.07 -24.63 10.81
N HIS A 4 -11.75 -23.49 10.66
CA HIS A 4 -11.60 -22.68 9.44
C HIS A 4 -10.41 -21.75 9.66
N SER A 5 -9.22 -22.28 9.41
CA SER A 5 -8.08 -21.45 9.08
C SER A 5 -8.31 -20.89 7.68
N ASP A 6 -9.21 -19.90 7.58
CA ASP A 6 -9.30 -19.01 6.44
C ASP A 6 -7.94 -18.30 6.37
N ASP A 7 -7.02 -18.87 5.60
CA ASP A 7 -5.79 -18.21 5.20
C ASP A 7 -6.19 -17.08 4.25
N GLY A 8 -6.71 -15.99 4.84
CA GLY A 8 -6.15 -14.65 4.81
C GLY A 8 -5.76 -14.07 3.46
N THR A 9 -6.15 -14.71 2.36
CA THR A 9 -5.73 -14.38 1.01
C THR A 9 -6.56 -13.21 0.59
N LEU A 10 -5.99 -12.03 0.85
CA LEU A 10 -6.56 -10.78 0.42
C LEU A 10 -6.83 -10.86 -1.10
N PRO A 11 -8.02 -10.49 -1.57
CA PRO A 11 -8.37 -10.48 -2.99
C PRO A 11 -7.37 -9.73 -3.88
N ASP A 12 -7.47 -9.92 -5.19
CA ASP A 12 -6.59 -9.20 -6.12
C ASP A 12 -6.72 -7.69 -5.96
N TYR A 13 -5.65 -6.95 -6.30
CA TYR A 13 -5.61 -5.50 -6.24
C TYR A 13 -6.84 -4.83 -6.86
N LYS A 14 -7.34 -5.34 -8.00
CA LYS A 14 -8.52 -4.78 -8.67
C LYS A 14 -9.81 -4.90 -7.85
N GLN A 15 -9.89 -5.88 -6.94
CA GLN A 15 -11.03 -6.10 -6.04
C GLN A 15 -10.89 -5.30 -4.73
N LEU A 16 -9.71 -4.73 -4.45
CA LEU A 16 -9.45 -3.95 -3.24
C LEU A 16 -9.61 -2.44 -3.42
N ILE A 17 -9.58 -1.96 -4.66
CA ILE A 17 -9.69 -0.54 -4.99
C ILE A 17 -11.15 -0.17 -5.22
N ASN A 18 -11.51 1.07 -4.87
CA ASN A 18 -12.86 1.59 -5.06
C ASN A 18 -13.05 2.19 -6.46
N PHE A 19 -11.96 2.63 -7.10
CA PHE A 19 -11.98 3.27 -8.41
C PHE A 19 -10.95 2.65 -9.37
N PRO A 20 -11.23 2.61 -10.68
CA PRO A 20 -10.31 2.02 -11.65
C PRO A 20 -8.92 2.65 -11.64
N TYR A 21 -7.88 1.81 -11.65
CA TYR A 21 -6.51 2.27 -11.84
C TYR A 21 -6.26 2.61 -13.32
N VAL A 22 -6.31 3.89 -13.65
CA VAL A 22 -5.95 4.40 -14.97
C VAL A 22 -4.44 4.65 -15.06
N SER A 23 -3.71 3.67 -15.57
CA SER A 23 -2.29 3.82 -15.85
C SER A 23 -2.13 4.64 -17.14
N ARG A 24 -1.77 5.92 -17.04
CA ARG A 24 -1.37 6.72 -18.21
C ARG A 24 0.04 6.32 -18.65
N ARG A 25 0.22 5.08 -19.11
CA ARG A 25 1.43 4.70 -19.87
C ARG A 25 1.22 5.22 -21.28
N GLY A 26 1.83 6.36 -21.59
CA GLY A 26 1.71 6.99 -22.91
C GLY A 26 2.32 8.39 -23.02
N SER A 27 2.58 9.07 -21.91
CA SER A 27 3.33 10.34 -21.94
C SER A 27 4.76 10.06 -21.49
N SER A 28 5.67 10.04 -22.45
CA SER A 28 7.14 9.91 -22.33
C SER A 28 7.82 11.05 -21.55
N GLY A 29 7.08 11.83 -20.77
CA GLY A 29 7.62 12.90 -19.95
C GLY A 29 7.59 12.52 -18.49
N MET A 30 8.56 13.04 -17.74
CA MET A 30 8.53 13.25 -16.29
C MET A 30 7.36 14.18 -15.90
N GLY A 31 6.15 13.90 -16.36
CA GLY A 31 4.95 14.70 -16.23
C GLY A 31 4.15 14.20 -15.04
N LYS A 32 4.02 15.05 -14.03
CA LYS A 32 3.24 14.87 -12.82
C LYS A 32 1.91 14.17 -13.12
N ARG A 33 1.50 13.24 -12.26
CA ARG A 33 0.13 12.70 -12.17
C ARG A 33 -0.87 13.77 -11.70
N GLU A 34 -0.66 15.03 -12.08
CA GLU A 34 -1.57 16.12 -11.81
C GLU A 34 -2.91 15.77 -12.47
N GLY A 35 -3.95 15.69 -11.65
CA GLY A 35 -5.27 15.33 -12.10
C GLY A 35 -5.60 13.85 -12.21
N ALA A 36 -4.78 12.93 -11.70
CA ALA A 36 -5.20 11.54 -11.51
C ALA A 36 -6.06 11.38 -10.25
N ASN A 37 -7.13 10.58 -10.30
CA ASN A 37 -7.97 10.28 -9.13
C ASN A 37 -7.34 9.16 -8.29
N CYS A 38 -7.43 9.28 -6.96
CA CYS A 38 -6.97 8.24 -6.04
C CYS A 38 -7.86 7.01 -6.18
N VAL A 39 -7.27 5.83 -6.33
CA VAL A 39 -8.01 4.57 -6.49
C VAL A 39 -8.81 4.16 -5.25
N MET A 40 -8.53 4.78 -4.10
CA MET A 40 -9.20 4.47 -2.82
C MET A 40 -10.27 5.51 -2.47
N CYS A 41 -9.94 6.80 -2.45
CA CYS A 41 -10.89 7.85 -2.07
C CYS A 41 -11.53 8.58 -3.25
N GLY A 42 -11.07 8.37 -4.48
CA GLY A 42 -11.62 9.05 -5.67
C GLY A 42 -11.18 10.51 -5.83
N GLU A 43 -10.60 11.14 -4.81
CA GLU A 43 -10.13 12.52 -4.90
C GLU A 43 -9.04 12.69 -5.94
N ARG A 44 -9.08 13.84 -6.63
CA ARG A 44 -8.09 14.22 -7.64
C ARG A 44 -6.77 14.60 -6.97
N SER A 45 -5.65 14.06 -7.45
CA SER A 45 -4.34 14.40 -6.92
C SER A 45 -4.08 15.91 -7.06
N GLY A 46 -3.78 16.56 -5.93
CA GLY A 46 -3.59 18.00 -5.83
C GLY A 46 -4.86 18.80 -5.55
N SER A 47 -6.05 18.17 -5.45
CA SER A 47 -7.28 18.88 -5.05
C SER A 47 -7.31 19.23 -3.56
N SER A 48 -6.57 18.50 -2.73
CA SER A 48 -6.43 18.74 -1.29
C SER A 48 -4.98 18.53 -0.85
N THR A 49 -4.58 19.16 0.25
CA THR A 49 -3.22 19.01 0.84
C THR A 49 -2.90 17.56 1.20
N ASN A 50 -3.93 16.76 1.50
CA ASN A 50 -3.80 15.36 1.91
C ASN A 50 -3.93 14.37 0.74
N CYS A 51 -4.55 14.76 -0.38
CA CYS A 51 -4.64 13.94 -1.59
C CYS A 51 -3.52 14.27 -2.58
N HIS A 52 -2.32 13.76 -2.28
CA HIS A 52 -1.21 13.71 -3.23
C HIS A 52 -0.90 12.25 -3.57
N ILE A 53 -0.83 11.90 -4.87
CA ILE A 53 -0.53 10.52 -5.34
C ILE A 53 0.94 10.40 -5.76
N PRO A 54 1.81 9.77 -4.95
CA PRO A 54 3.19 9.51 -5.34
C PRO A 54 3.26 8.62 -6.59
N GLY A 55 4.23 8.88 -7.47
CA GLY A 55 4.46 8.07 -8.68
C GLY A 55 4.59 6.56 -8.40
N GLN A 56 5.14 6.21 -7.24
CA GLN A 56 5.37 4.83 -6.85
C GLN A 56 4.16 4.13 -6.22
N ASN A 57 3.13 4.89 -5.81
CA ASN A 57 2.02 4.35 -5.03
C ASN A 57 0.87 3.76 -5.88
N LYS A 58 1.11 3.47 -7.17
CA LYS A 58 0.12 2.84 -8.08
C LYS A 58 -1.30 3.46 -7.98
N GLY A 59 -1.40 4.78 -7.86
CA GLY A 59 -2.71 5.47 -7.77
C GLY A 59 -3.27 5.68 -6.36
N VAL A 60 -2.58 5.25 -5.30
CA VAL A 60 -2.97 5.49 -3.91
C VAL A 60 -2.36 6.79 -3.39
N CYS A 61 -3.17 7.71 -2.85
CA CYS A 61 -2.69 8.97 -2.28
C CYS A 61 -2.07 8.80 -0.89
N ARG A 62 -1.35 9.81 -0.40
CA ARG A 62 -0.69 9.80 0.93
C ARG A 62 -1.69 9.62 2.09
N ALA A 63 -2.88 10.20 2.01
CA ALA A 63 -3.92 9.97 3.00
C ALA A 63 -4.29 8.47 3.03
N CYS A 64 -4.67 7.90 1.88
CA CYS A 64 -5.13 6.52 1.78
C CYS A 64 -4.03 5.48 2.03
N ASP A 65 -2.76 5.79 1.77
CA ASP A 65 -1.61 4.90 2.02
C ASP A 65 -1.26 4.77 3.51
N SER A 66 -1.83 5.65 4.34
CA SER A 66 -1.61 5.70 5.79
C SER A 66 -2.79 5.14 6.58
N CYS A 67 -3.98 5.04 5.96
CA CYS A 67 -5.18 4.46 6.55
C CYS A 67 -5.18 2.92 6.58
N MET A 68 -6.06 2.36 7.42
CA MET A 68 -6.48 0.97 7.37
C MET A 68 -7.81 0.90 6.63
N TRP A 69 -7.97 -0.12 5.78
CA TRP A 69 -9.17 -0.36 5.00
C TRP A 69 -9.78 -1.71 5.38
N ARG A 70 -11.07 -1.88 5.09
CA ARG A 70 -11.78 -3.15 5.29
C ARG A 70 -12.38 -3.56 3.96
N HIS A 71 -12.11 -4.78 3.51
CA HIS A 71 -12.70 -5.29 2.28
C HIS A 71 -14.19 -5.55 2.53
N ALA A 72 -15.06 -5.03 1.67
CA ALA A 72 -16.50 -5.03 1.91
C ALA A 72 -17.08 -6.46 1.93
N ALA A 73 -16.68 -7.32 1.00
CA ALA A 73 -17.26 -8.66 0.88
C ALA A 73 -16.76 -9.66 1.92
N THR A 74 -15.47 -9.60 2.30
CA THR A 74 -14.87 -10.58 3.23
C THR A 74 -14.68 -10.05 4.65
N GLY A 75 -14.88 -8.74 4.88
CA GLY A 75 -14.58 -8.10 6.15
C GLY A 75 -13.09 -8.02 6.49
N THR A 76 -12.20 -8.52 5.63
CA THR A 76 -10.77 -8.60 5.92
C THR A 76 -10.15 -7.21 6.03
N PRO A 77 -9.48 -6.86 7.16
CA PRO A 77 -8.77 -5.61 7.27
C PRO A 77 -7.44 -5.67 6.50
N PHE A 78 -7.15 -4.61 5.74
CA PHE A 78 -5.96 -4.52 4.91
C PHE A 78 -5.36 -3.11 4.90
N LYS A 79 -4.08 -3.02 4.54
CA LYS A 79 -3.33 -1.76 4.52
C LYS A 79 -2.27 -1.74 3.42
N TRP A 80 -1.91 -0.54 2.96
CA TRP A 80 -0.83 -0.32 2.02
C TRP A 80 0.54 -0.48 2.69
N CYS A 81 1.38 -1.36 2.13
CA CYS A 81 2.79 -1.47 2.53
C CYS A 81 3.65 -0.51 1.69
N LYS A 82 4.26 0.50 2.32
CA LYS A 82 5.13 1.48 1.65
C LYS A 82 6.42 0.88 1.07
N GLY A 83 6.86 -0.27 1.58
CA GLY A 83 8.03 -0.99 1.05
C GLY A 83 7.72 -1.75 -0.24
N CYS A 84 6.67 -2.59 -0.22
CA CYS A 84 6.25 -3.39 -1.37
C CYS A 84 5.48 -2.59 -2.42
N LYS A 85 4.87 -1.47 -2.04
CA LYS A 85 3.92 -0.69 -2.86
C LYS A 85 2.72 -1.56 -3.29
N ARG A 86 2.13 -2.26 -2.32
CA ARG A 86 0.99 -3.19 -2.47
C ARG A 86 0.11 -3.17 -1.22
N PHE A 87 -1.17 -3.53 -1.38
CA PHE A 87 -2.05 -3.85 -0.26
C PHE A 87 -1.75 -5.25 0.29
N TYR A 88 -1.83 -5.39 1.61
CA TYR A 88 -1.76 -6.67 2.30
C TYR A 88 -2.74 -6.71 3.46
N ALA A 89 -3.20 -7.91 3.79
CA ALA A 89 -3.94 -8.17 5.01
C ALA A 89 -3.15 -7.69 6.23
N LEU A 90 -3.86 -7.22 7.25
CA LEU A 90 -3.24 -6.64 8.45
C LEU A 90 -2.35 -7.64 9.19
N THR A 91 -2.67 -8.94 9.12
CA THR A 91 -1.87 -10.05 9.65
C THR A 91 -0.42 -10.02 9.13
N ARG A 92 -0.20 -9.57 7.87
CA ARG A 92 1.13 -9.44 7.27
C ARG A 92 1.96 -8.28 7.84
N PHE A 93 1.39 -7.45 8.70
CA PHE A 93 2.08 -6.43 9.47
C PHE A 93 2.47 -6.92 10.88
N GLY A 94 2.10 -8.15 11.26
CA GLY A 94 2.42 -8.76 12.54
C GLY A 94 1.97 -7.92 13.73
N LYS A 95 2.73 -7.95 14.83
CA LYS A 95 2.40 -7.25 16.08
C LYS A 95 2.34 -5.72 15.96
N LYS A 96 2.99 -5.14 14.95
CA LYS A 96 3.00 -3.67 14.72
C LYS A 96 1.97 -3.29 13.66
N VAL A 97 0.71 -3.37 14.06
CA VAL A 97 -0.48 -3.07 13.24
C VAL A 97 -0.45 -1.63 12.70
N GLY A 98 0.05 -0.67 13.49
CA GLY A 98 0.25 0.72 13.05
C GLY A 98 1.42 0.96 12.10
N GLY A 99 2.23 -0.06 11.79
CA GLY A 99 3.43 0.12 10.96
C GLY A 99 3.12 0.33 9.48
N VAL A 100 4.00 1.06 8.78
CA VAL A 100 3.86 1.40 7.35
C VAL A 100 4.49 0.38 6.38
N LYS A 101 5.11 -0.68 6.91
CA LYS A 101 5.77 -1.77 6.16
C LYS A 101 5.31 -3.13 6.71
N CYS A 102 5.16 -4.13 5.85
CA CYS A 102 4.94 -5.53 6.25
C CYS A 102 6.16 -6.11 6.97
N THR A 103 6.00 -7.28 7.61
CA THR A 103 7.07 -8.02 8.29
C THR A 103 8.28 -8.25 7.37
N ASP A 104 8.04 -8.71 6.14
CA ASP A 104 9.10 -9.02 5.16
C ASP A 104 9.95 -7.78 4.83
N CYS A 105 9.31 -6.62 4.64
CA CYS A 105 10.01 -5.36 4.39
C CYS A 105 10.75 -4.83 5.61
N ARG A 106 10.26 -5.09 6.83
CA ARG A 106 10.96 -4.70 8.06
C ARG A 106 12.20 -5.55 8.24
N GLU A 107 12.08 -6.86 8.01
CA GLU A 107 13.19 -7.80 8.13
C GLU A 107 14.30 -7.48 7.12
N ARG A 108 13.94 -7.26 5.85
CA ARG A 108 14.90 -6.79 4.84
C ARG A 108 15.59 -5.48 5.24
N GLY A 109 14.82 -4.54 5.79
CA GLY A 109 15.36 -3.27 6.30
C GLY A 109 16.34 -3.46 7.46
N ARG A 110 16.05 -4.39 8.37
CA ARG A 110 16.93 -4.76 9.50
C ARG A 110 18.24 -5.36 9.01
N GLN A 111 18.17 -6.31 8.08
CA GLN A 111 19.35 -6.92 7.45
C GLN A 111 20.23 -5.86 6.74
N SER A 112 19.61 -4.94 5.98
CA SER A 112 20.35 -3.85 5.32
C SER A 112 21.03 -2.90 6.32
N TYR A 113 20.41 -2.64 7.47
CA TYR A 113 21.01 -1.81 8.52
C TYR A 113 22.21 -2.52 9.18
N LEU A 114 22.07 -3.80 9.51
CA LEU A 114 23.15 -4.60 10.11
C LEU A 114 24.36 -4.70 9.19
N ALA A 115 24.15 -4.97 7.89
CA ALA A 115 25.23 -5.01 6.90
C ALA A 115 25.99 -3.67 6.82
N LYS A 116 25.27 -2.54 6.87
CA LYS A 116 25.88 -1.19 6.84
C LYS A 116 26.62 -0.83 8.13
N LYS A 117 26.15 -1.35 9.28
CA LYS A 117 26.81 -1.12 10.58
C LYS A 117 28.05 -2.00 10.74
N GLY A 118 28.02 -3.23 10.23
CA GLY A 118 29.16 -4.16 10.24
C GLY A 118 30.26 -3.87 9.21
N GLY A 119 29.96 -3.09 8.16
CA GLY A 119 30.95 -2.62 7.18
C GLY A 119 31.59 -1.26 7.51
N ARG A 120 31.37 -0.72 8.71
CA ARG A 120 32.05 0.47 9.24
C ARG A 120 32.92 0.08 10.44
N GLY A 121 33.75 -0.94 10.26
CA GLY A 121 34.81 -1.35 11.18
C GLY A 121 36.15 -1.21 10.47
#